data_AF-A0A1R2C4L8-F1
#
_entry.id   AF-A0A1R2C4L8-F1
#
_cell.length_a   1.000
_cell.length_b   1.000
_cell.length_c   1.000
_cell.angle_alpha   90.00
_cell.angle_beta   90.00
_cell.angle_gamma   90.00
#
_symmetry.space_group_name_H-M   'P 1'
#
loop_
_entity.id
_entity.type
_entity.pdbx_description
1 polymer ?
#
loop_
_entity_poly.entity_id
_entity_poly.type
_entity_poly.pdbx_seq_one_letter_code
_entity_poly.pdbx_strand_id
1 'polypeptide(L)'
;MQKVVILILALSICVFSNTCGGNCPSNDCPSCLCGTTPSMQSISYWCSKYNWNQACCQCIVSHESGGNANAENFNTDSSYDVGLFQINQVNWGQCNGGNIPCDTNQNLQCAIDVYQWGGNSFRLWSTAAGCGCA
;
A
#
# COMPACT_ATOMS: atom_id res chain seq x y z
N MET A 1 -4.69 57.35 -10.88
CA MET A 1 -3.80 56.18 -10.65
C MET A 1 -4.35 55.39 -9.48
N GLN A 2 -5.18 54.38 -9.74
CA GLN A 2 -5.86 53.59 -8.71
C GLN A 2 -5.02 52.33 -8.44
N LYS A 3 -4.43 52.26 -7.24
CA LYS A 3 -3.60 51.13 -6.82
C LYS A 3 -4.56 49.99 -6.43
N VAL A 4 -4.67 48.99 -7.30
CA VAL A 4 -5.34 47.72 -6.98
C VAL A 4 -4.42 46.95 -6.04
N VAL A 5 -4.86 46.73 -4.81
CA VAL A 5 -4.17 45.86 -3.85
C VAL A 5 -4.78 44.48 -4.00
N ILE A 6 -4.03 43.56 -4.64
CA ILE A 6 -4.40 42.15 -4.74
C ILE A 6 -3.93 41.47 -3.45
N LEU A 7 -4.87 41.12 -2.57
CA LEU A 7 -4.60 40.32 -1.40
C LEU A 7 -4.64 38.84 -1.81
N ILE A 8 -3.46 38.25 -2.05
CA ILE A 8 -3.33 36.80 -2.29
C ILE A 8 -3.37 36.11 -0.93
N LEU A 9 -4.53 35.53 -0.58
CA LEU A 9 -4.69 34.70 0.60
C LEU A 9 -4.07 33.31 0.30
N ALA A 10 -2.84 33.07 0.75
CA ALA A 10 -2.24 31.75 0.68
C ALA A 10 -2.93 30.83 1.71
N LEU A 11 -3.84 29.97 1.24
CA LEU A 11 -4.36 28.87 2.05
C LEU A 11 -3.26 27.81 2.19
N SER A 12 -2.51 27.88 3.29
CA SER A 12 -1.64 26.78 3.71
C SER A 12 -2.53 25.64 4.22
N ILE A 13 -2.72 24.60 3.40
CA ILE A 13 -3.37 23.36 3.82
C ILE A 13 -2.34 22.61 4.67
N CYS A 14 -2.49 22.67 5.99
CA CYS A 14 -1.69 21.86 6.90
C CYS A 14 -2.12 20.40 6.75
N VAL A 15 -1.35 19.60 6.01
CA VAL A 15 -1.53 18.15 5.96
C VAL A 15 -0.91 17.58 7.23
N PHE A 16 -1.73 17.01 8.12
CA PHE A 16 -1.23 16.36 9.32
C PHE A 16 -0.70 14.98 8.94
N SER A 17 0.62 14.83 8.93
CA SER A 17 1.23 13.51 8.80
C SER A 17 1.00 12.70 10.09
N ASN A 18 0.74 11.41 9.94
CA ASN A 18 0.37 10.54 11.05
C ASN A 18 0.95 9.14 10.85
N THR A 19 1.28 8.47 11.94
CA THR A 19 1.66 7.05 11.93
C THR A 19 0.47 6.12 11.74
N CYS A 20 -0.76 6.63 11.74
CA CYS A 20 -1.99 5.86 11.66
C CYS A 20 -2.06 4.75 12.71
N GLY A 21 -1.65 5.08 13.94
CA GLY A 21 -1.57 4.12 15.04
C GLY A 21 -0.55 2.99 14.81
N GLY A 22 0.46 3.24 13.98
CA GLY A 22 1.51 2.28 13.60
C GLY A 22 1.32 1.63 12.23
N ASN A 23 0.22 1.95 11.52
CA ASN A 23 -0.04 1.45 10.18
C ASN A 23 0.82 2.11 9.09
N CYS A 24 1.26 3.35 9.32
CA CYS A 24 2.16 4.09 8.42
C CYS A 24 3.46 4.45 9.15
N PRO A 25 4.46 3.56 9.18
CA PRO A 25 5.68 3.75 9.98
C PRO A 25 6.48 5.01 9.61
N SER A 26 6.41 5.44 8.35
CA SER A 26 7.10 6.62 7.82
C SER A 26 6.56 7.94 8.37
N ASN A 27 5.39 7.93 9.03
CA ASN A 27 4.74 9.12 9.61
C ASN A 27 4.57 10.26 8.59
N ASP A 28 4.32 9.91 7.33
CA ASP A 28 4.13 10.82 6.20
C ASP A 28 2.77 10.63 5.51
N CYS A 29 1.99 9.62 5.91
CA CYS A 29 0.64 9.40 5.39
C CYS A 29 -0.30 10.58 5.71
N PRO A 30 -0.91 11.21 4.69
CA PRO A 30 -1.89 12.29 4.88
C PRO A 30 -3.19 11.87 5.56
N SER A 31 -3.53 10.59 5.45
CA SER A 31 -4.76 9.98 5.95
C SER A 31 -4.53 8.50 6.24
N CYS A 32 -5.38 7.92 7.10
CA CYS A 32 -5.31 6.53 7.54
C CYS A 32 -6.43 5.72 6.87
N LEU A 33 -6.16 5.25 5.66
CA LEU A 33 -7.16 4.67 4.76
C LEU A 33 -7.72 3.32 5.29
N CYS A 34 -6.87 2.53 5.93
CA CYS A 34 -7.18 1.23 6.51
C CYS A 34 -7.32 1.29 8.04
N GLY A 35 -7.50 2.49 8.59
CA GLY A 35 -7.76 2.74 10.00
C GLY A 35 -6.52 2.97 10.84
N THR A 36 -6.70 3.03 12.16
CA THR A 36 -5.68 3.47 13.12
C THR A 36 -5.22 2.37 14.07
N THR A 37 -5.48 1.11 13.73
CA THR A 37 -5.09 -0.04 14.56
C THR A 37 -4.44 -1.09 13.66
N PRO A 38 -3.27 -1.62 14.06
CA PRO A 38 -2.63 -2.72 13.35
C PRO A 38 -3.51 -3.97 13.32
N SER A 39 -3.50 -4.66 12.19
CA SER A 39 -4.20 -5.94 11.98
C SER A 39 -3.14 -7.00 11.65
N MET A 40 -2.51 -7.58 12.67
CA MET A 40 -1.45 -8.57 12.47
C MET A 40 -2.03 -9.90 11.99
N GLN A 41 -1.53 -10.38 10.85
CA GLN A 41 -1.93 -11.60 10.21
C GLN A 41 -0.78 -12.62 10.18
N SER A 42 -1.13 -13.90 10.05
CA SER A 42 -0.15 -14.95 9.76
C SER A 42 0.25 -14.89 8.28
N ILE A 43 1.51 -14.50 8.02
CA ILE A 43 2.06 -14.39 6.66
C ILE A 43 1.98 -15.74 5.93
N SER A 44 2.39 -16.83 6.58
CA SER A 44 2.38 -18.16 5.97
C SER A 44 0.97 -18.64 5.64
N TYR A 45 -0.03 -18.28 6.44
CA TYR A 45 -1.44 -18.59 6.17
C TYR A 45 -1.96 -17.86 4.93
N TRP A 46 -1.63 -16.58 4.77
CA TRP A 46 -2.08 -15.81 3.60
C TRP A 46 -1.32 -16.20 2.34
N CYS A 47 -0.02 -16.48 2.45
CA CYS A 47 0.78 -16.99 1.34
C CYS A 47 0.33 -18.38 0.84
N SER A 48 -0.22 -19.23 1.70
CA SER A 48 -0.67 -20.57 1.28
C SER A 48 -1.96 -20.56 0.45
N LYS A 49 -2.67 -19.42 0.37
CA LYS A 49 -3.93 -19.31 -0.36
C LYS A 49 -3.79 -19.29 -1.88
N TYR A 50 -2.59 -19.15 -2.42
CA TYR A 50 -2.33 -19.15 -3.86
C TYR A 50 -1.06 -19.90 -4.24
N ASN A 51 -0.97 -20.36 -5.49
CA ASN A 51 0.10 -21.22 -5.99
C ASN A 51 1.30 -20.42 -6.57
N TRP A 52 1.90 -19.55 -5.77
CA TRP A 52 3.20 -18.92 -6.06
C TRP A 52 4.33 -19.63 -5.32
N ASN A 53 5.57 -19.23 -5.54
CA ASN A 53 6.68 -19.64 -4.68
C ASN A 53 6.44 -19.14 -3.25
N GLN A 54 6.27 -20.08 -2.31
CA GLN A 54 5.89 -19.78 -0.93
C GLN A 54 6.98 -19.01 -0.18
N ALA A 55 8.26 -19.29 -0.43
CA ALA A 55 9.35 -18.56 0.19
C ALA A 55 9.37 -17.10 -0.30
N CYS A 56 9.13 -16.89 -1.60
CA CYS A 56 9.04 -15.56 -2.18
C CYS A 56 7.88 -14.75 -1.60
N CYS A 57 6.68 -15.31 -1.54
CA CYS A 57 5.54 -14.62 -0.96
C CYS A 57 5.80 -14.21 0.49
N GLN A 58 6.32 -15.13 1.31
CA GLN A 58 6.56 -14.84 2.73
C GLN A 58 7.64 -13.76 2.92
N CYS A 59 8.70 -13.78 2.12
CA CYS A 59 9.72 -12.74 2.13
C CYS A 59 9.13 -11.37 1.75
N ILE A 60 8.37 -11.32 0.66
CA ILE A 60 7.75 -10.08 0.18
C ILE A 60 6.80 -9.53 1.23
N VAL A 61 5.81 -10.29 1.70
CA VAL A 61 4.85 -9.80 2.69
C VAL A 61 5.54 -9.36 3.99
N SER A 62 6.63 -10.04 4.39
CA SER A 62 7.42 -9.63 5.55
C SER A 62 8.12 -8.28 5.37
N HIS A 63 8.58 -7.94 4.17
CA HIS A 63 9.20 -6.66 3.85
C HIS A 63 8.18 -5.55 3.59
N GLU A 64 7.09 -5.89 2.90
CA GLU A 64 6.06 -4.94 2.48
C GLU A 64 5.22 -4.45 3.68
N SER A 65 4.72 -5.36 4.52
CA SER A 65 3.80 -4.99 5.61
C SER A 65 4.19 -5.51 6.99
N GLY A 66 5.21 -6.37 7.07
CA GLY A 66 5.53 -7.10 8.30
C GLY A 66 4.39 -8.02 8.78
N GLY A 67 3.41 -8.32 7.92
CA GLY A 67 2.19 -9.06 8.27
C GLY A 67 1.04 -8.19 8.78
N ASN A 68 1.16 -6.85 8.77
CA ASN A 68 0.06 -5.95 9.13
C ASN A 68 -0.89 -5.73 7.94
N ALA A 69 -2.10 -6.28 8.00
CA ALA A 69 -3.11 -6.12 6.97
C ALA A 69 -3.72 -4.71 6.87
N ASN A 70 -3.41 -3.82 7.82
CA ASN A 70 -3.74 -2.41 7.73
C ASN A 70 -2.52 -1.53 7.43
N ALA A 71 -1.38 -2.11 7.01
CA ALA A 71 -0.18 -1.33 6.66
C ALA A 71 -0.47 -0.36 5.50
N GLU A 72 0.12 0.82 5.57
CA GLU A 72 0.01 1.88 4.58
C GLU A 72 1.38 2.53 4.34
N ASN A 73 1.68 2.81 3.09
CA ASN A 73 2.84 3.58 2.70
C ASN A 73 2.38 4.67 1.72
N PHE A 74 2.80 5.92 1.95
CA PHE A 74 2.49 7.04 1.07
C PHE A 74 3.71 7.38 0.23
N ASN A 75 3.57 7.26 -1.09
CA ASN A 75 4.66 7.41 -2.03
C ASN A 75 4.88 8.86 -2.45
N THR A 76 6.08 9.14 -2.96
CA THR A 76 6.45 10.47 -3.47
C THR A 76 5.62 10.94 -4.67
N ASP A 77 4.99 10.02 -5.40
CA ASP A 77 4.05 10.31 -6.48
C ASP A 77 2.61 10.53 -5.99
N SER A 78 2.42 10.62 -4.67
CA SER A 78 1.13 10.74 -4.00
C SER A 78 0.19 9.53 -4.12
N SER A 79 0.71 8.38 -4.54
CA SER A 79 -0.03 7.11 -4.46
C SER A 79 0.10 6.46 -3.08
N TYR A 80 -0.85 5.61 -2.73
CA TYR A 80 -0.81 4.76 -1.55
C TYR A 80 -0.50 3.30 -1.92
N ASP A 81 0.35 2.64 -1.14
CA ASP A 81 0.37 1.18 -1.02
C ASP A 81 -0.40 0.78 0.23
N VAL A 82 -1.30 -0.19 0.14
CA VAL A 82 -2.13 -0.59 1.27
C VAL A 82 -2.22 -2.10 1.48
N GLY A 83 -2.41 -2.46 2.74
CA GLY A 83 -2.73 -3.79 3.20
C GLY A 83 -1.56 -4.77 3.17
N LEU A 84 -1.89 -6.05 3.37
CA LEU A 84 -0.93 -7.12 3.64
C LEU A 84 0.14 -7.27 2.53
N PHE A 85 -0.25 -7.10 1.27
CA PHE A 85 0.61 -7.23 0.09
C PHE A 85 1.07 -5.88 -0.48
N GLN A 86 0.78 -4.76 0.21
CA GLN A 86 1.11 -3.39 -0.22
C GLN A 86 0.70 -3.12 -1.67
N ILE A 87 -0.60 -3.23 -1.94
CA ILE A 87 -1.13 -3.01 -3.29
C ILE A 87 -1.19 -1.51 -3.58
N ASN A 88 -0.41 -1.08 -4.58
CA ASN A 88 -0.37 0.31 -5.00
C ASN A 88 -1.71 0.80 -5.60
N GLN A 89 -2.06 2.05 -5.29
CA GLN A 89 -3.27 2.75 -5.72
C GLN A 89 -3.50 2.76 -7.23
N VAL A 90 -2.43 2.77 -8.03
CA VAL A 90 -2.55 2.73 -9.49
C VAL A 90 -3.27 1.46 -9.98
N ASN A 91 -3.25 0.38 -9.19
CA ASN A 91 -3.83 -0.91 -9.54
C ASN A 91 -5.27 -1.10 -9.04
N TRP A 92 -5.74 -0.30 -8.08
CA TRP A 92 -7.04 -0.53 -7.42
C TRP A 92 -8.22 -0.48 -8.40
N GLY A 93 -8.12 0.35 -9.44
CA GLY A 93 -9.11 0.41 -10.52
C GLY A 93 -9.30 -0.92 -11.24
N GLN A 94 -8.20 -1.65 -11.45
CA GLN A 94 -8.19 -2.90 -12.21
C GLN A 94 -8.51 -4.13 -11.35
N CYS A 95 -8.08 -4.15 -10.08
CA CYS A 95 -8.22 -5.34 -9.23
C CYS A 95 -9.35 -5.24 -8.18
N ASN A 96 -9.84 -4.03 -7.86
CA ASN A 96 -10.87 -3.83 -6.83
C ASN A 96 -11.94 -2.79 -7.23
N GLY A 97 -12.10 -2.52 -8.52
CA GLY A 97 -13.09 -1.57 -9.04
C GLY A 97 -12.90 -0.13 -8.54
N GLY A 98 -11.69 0.24 -8.16
CA GLY A 98 -11.34 1.55 -7.60
C GLY A 98 -11.50 1.66 -6.08
N ASN A 99 -11.99 0.61 -5.40
CA ASN A 99 -12.09 0.60 -3.94
C ASN A 99 -10.74 0.32 -3.29
N ILE A 100 -10.51 0.91 -2.11
CA ILE A 100 -9.29 0.70 -1.32
C ILE A 100 -9.31 -0.73 -0.76
N PRO A 101 -8.36 -1.61 -1.11
CA PRO A 101 -8.37 -3.02 -0.70
C PRO A 101 -7.81 -3.22 0.73
N CYS A 102 -8.46 -2.62 1.74
CA CYS A 102 -8.10 -2.79 3.15
C CYS A 102 -8.61 -4.13 3.73
N ASP A 103 -9.66 -4.72 3.17
CA ASP A 103 -10.04 -6.09 3.50
C ASP A 103 -8.98 -7.07 3.00
N THR A 104 -8.55 -8.00 3.84
CA THR A 104 -7.41 -8.88 3.50
C THR A 104 -7.72 -9.84 2.36
N ASN A 105 -8.98 -10.23 2.14
CA ASN A 105 -9.32 -11.06 0.97
C ASN A 105 -9.31 -10.24 -0.33
N GLN A 106 -9.78 -8.99 -0.29
CA GLN A 106 -9.67 -8.07 -1.43
C GLN A 106 -8.20 -7.77 -1.76
N ASN A 107 -7.38 -7.53 -0.73
CA ASN A 107 -5.96 -7.30 -0.87
C ASN A 107 -5.24 -8.51 -1.49
N LEU A 108 -5.57 -9.72 -1.04
CA LEU A 108 -5.07 -10.97 -1.62
C LEU A 108 -5.48 -11.10 -3.10
N GLN A 109 -6.73 -10.83 -3.44
CA GLN A 109 -7.20 -10.93 -4.82
C GLN A 109 -6.42 -9.96 -5.72
N CYS A 110 -6.23 -8.72 -5.28
CA CYS A 110 -5.38 -7.75 -5.97
C CYS A 110 -3.92 -8.23 -6.12
N ALA A 111 -3.36 -8.85 -5.07
CA ALA A 111 -2.01 -9.41 -5.16
C ALA A 111 -1.91 -10.51 -6.21
N ILE A 112 -2.91 -11.38 -6.31
CA ILE A 112 -2.97 -12.43 -7.34
C ILE A 112 -3.00 -11.80 -8.74
N ASP A 113 -3.82 -10.76 -8.95
CA ASP A 113 -3.91 -10.09 -10.23
C ASP A 113 -2.58 -9.43 -10.62
N VAL A 114 -1.94 -8.69 -9.71
CA VAL A 114 -0.63 -8.05 -9.95
C VAL A 114 0.45 -9.10 -10.25
N TYR A 115 0.45 -10.23 -9.53
CA TYR A 115 1.35 -11.34 -9.79
C TYR A 115 1.16 -11.93 -11.19
N GLN A 116 -0.09 -12.08 -11.63
CA GLN A 116 -0.42 -12.56 -12.97
C GLN A 116 -0.02 -11.54 -14.06
N TRP A 117 -0.22 -10.23 -13.82
CA TRP A 117 0.27 -9.17 -14.72
C TRP A 117 1.81 -9.15 -14.81
N GLY A 118 2.48 -9.56 -13.74
CA GLY A 118 3.91 -9.84 -13.68
C GLY A 118 4.36 -11.08 -14.46
N GLY A 119 3.44 -11.80 -15.13
CA GLY A 119 3.75 -13.05 -15.82
C GLY A 119 3.89 -14.23 -14.88
N ASN A 120 3.10 -14.26 -13.80
CA ASN A 120 3.22 -15.21 -12.70
C ASN A 120 4.59 -15.12 -12.00
N SER A 121 5.07 -13.91 -11.76
CA SER A 121 6.25 -13.64 -10.94
C SER A 121 6.02 -12.42 -10.05
N PHE A 122 6.82 -12.31 -9.00
CA PHE A 122 6.77 -11.16 -8.11
C PHE A 122 7.55 -9.94 -8.65
N ARG A 123 8.02 -9.93 -9.90
CA ARG A 123 8.86 -8.87 -10.47
C ARG A 123 8.33 -7.44 -10.34
N LEU A 124 7.02 -7.27 -10.14
CA LEU A 124 6.37 -5.97 -9.99
C LEU A 124 6.39 -5.43 -8.55
N TRP A 125 6.77 -6.26 -7.57
CA TRP A 125 7.05 -5.80 -6.21
C TRP A 125 8.47 -5.26 -6.13
N SER A 126 8.62 -4.08 -5.56
CA SER A 126 9.94 -3.44 -5.38
C SER A 126 10.89 -4.29 -4.52
N THR A 127 10.33 -5.06 -3.59
CA THR A 127 11.05 -5.97 -2.68
C THR A 127 11.49 -7.28 -3.33
N ALA A 128 11.00 -7.60 -4.53
CA ALA A 128 11.24 -8.90 -5.17
C ALA A 128 12.73 -9.18 -5.42
N ALA A 129 13.51 -8.18 -5.82
CA ALA A 129 14.95 -8.33 -6.02
C ALA A 129 15.68 -8.66 -4.71
N GLY A 130 15.31 -8.02 -3.59
CA GLY A 130 15.85 -8.31 -2.26
C GLY A 130 15.52 -9.72 -1.77
N CYS A 131 14.39 -10.27 -2.21
CA CYS A 131 13.97 -11.63 -1.94
C CYS A 131 14.52 -12.68 -2.93
N GLY A 132 15.19 -12.28 -4.02
CA GLY A 132 15.61 -13.18 -5.08
C GLY A 132 14.44 -13.76 -5.90
N CYS A 133 13.35 -12.99 -6.04
CA CYS A 133 12.04 -13.43 -6.53
C CYS A 133 11.53 -12.64 -7.74
N ALA A 134 12.39 -11.83 -8.36
CA ALA A 134 12.09 -11.09 -9.57
C ALA A 134 12.01 -12.00 -10.80
#